data_AF-A0A1I0VX91-F1
#
_entry.id   AF-A0A1I0VX91-F1
#
_cell.length_a   1.000
_cell.length_b   1.000
_cell.length_c   1.000
_cell.angle_alpha   90.00
_cell.angle_beta   90.00
_cell.angle_gamma   90.00
#
_symmetry.space_group_name_H-M   'P 1'
#
loop_
_entity.id
_entity.type
_entity.pdbx_description
1 polymer ?
#
loop_
_entity_poly.entity_id
_entity_poly.type
_entity_poly.pdbx_seq_one_letter_code
_entity_poly.pdbx_strand_id
1 'polypeptide(L)'
;MSFRPKLQKSSALCRNVGMASFALLCLGGQAAADSSVERGHYLVNLGGCNDCHTPGYFMGKPDMGRFLGGSDVGFFIPGLGSFVGPNLTPDRETGLGDWSRDEIVAALQTGVTPDGRELSPIMPWRAFANLTRQDAYAIADYLRSLPPIRHEVAGPFGPSETPTVPVMKLIEPSK
;
A
#
# COMPACT_ATOMS: atom_id res chain seq x y z
N MET A 1 54.65 67.14 -39.44
CA MET A 1 54.03 66.30 -38.40
C MET A 1 54.39 64.86 -38.69
N SER A 2 55.46 64.35 -38.10
CA SER A 2 55.48 63.74 -36.76
C SER A 2 55.06 62.26 -36.81
N PHE A 3 56.07 61.41 -36.62
CA PHE A 3 56.05 60.10 -35.93
C PHE A 3 55.41 58.86 -36.60
N ARG A 4 56.31 58.04 -37.18
CA ARG A 4 56.31 56.55 -37.08
C ARG A 4 56.36 56.11 -35.58
N PRO A 5 56.38 54.81 -35.23
CA PRO A 5 55.73 53.58 -35.73
C PRO A 5 55.03 52.82 -34.55
N LYS A 6 54.51 51.59 -34.75
CA LYS A 6 54.90 50.37 -33.98
C LYS A 6 53.95 49.19 -34.19
N LEU A 7 54.57 48.02 -34.42
CA LEU A 7 54.05 46.69 -34.13
C LEU A 7 53.77 46.53 -32.62
N GLN A 8 52.73 45.77 -32.28
CA GLN A 8 52.61 45.01 -31.02
C GLN A 8 51.99 43.64 -31.33
N LYS A 9 52.76 42.55 -31.17
CA LYS A 9 52.88 41.63 -30.00
C LYS A 9 51.92 40.44 -30.14
N SER A 10 52.43 39.22 -30.35
CA SER A 10 52.73 38.19 -29.31
C SER A 10 51.44 37.58 -28.75
N SER A 11 51.24 36.27 -28.55
CA SER A 11 52.13 35.12 -28.44
C SER A 11 51.27 33.87 -28.16
N ALA A 12 51.80 32.70 -28.54
CA ALA A 12 51.72 31.40 -27.84
C ALA A 12 50.37 30.82 -27.38
N LEU A 13 49.97 29.74 -28.07
CA LEU A 13 49.95 28.37 -27.55
C LEU A 13 49.76 28.20 -26.02
N CYS A 14 48.63 27.64 -25.60
CA CYS A 14 48.61 26.73 -24.46
C CYS A 14 47.42 25.76 -24.55
N ARG A 15 47.75 24.47 -24.69
CA ARG A 15 46.85 23.34 -24.41
C ARG A 15 46.39 23.46 -22.96
N ASN A 16 45.11 23.26 -22.68
CA ASN A 16 44.68 22.80 -21.36
C ASN A 16 43.44 21.92 -21.48
N VAL A 17 43.69 20.62 -21.26
CA VAL A 17 42.68 19.61 -20.93
C VAL A 17 42.13 20.00 -19.56
N GLY A 18 40.93 20.56 -19.54
CA GLY A 18 40.19 20.89 -18.32
C GLY A 18 39.26 19.74 -17.97
N MET A 19 39.65 18.99 -16.95
CA MET A 19 38.91 17.89 -16.33
C MET A 19 37.58 18.42 -15.76
N ALA A 20 36.48 18.19 -16.45
CA ALA A 20 35.15 18.48 -15.93
C ALA A 20 34.71 17.34 -15.00
N SER A 21 34.87 17.56 -13.69
CA SER A 21 34.32 16.69 -12.65
C SER A 21 32.81 16.57 -12.84
N PHE A 22 32.37 15.37 -13.24
CA PHE A 22 30.95 15.00 -13.20
C PHE A 22 30.51 14.94 -11.74
N ALA A 23 29.65 15.88 -11.36
CA ALA A 23 28.91 15.79 -10.10
C ALA A 23 28.10 14.49 -10.12
N LEU A 24 28.45 13.56 -9.23
CA LEU A 24 27.72 12.32 -9.01
C LEU A 24 26.38 12.70 -8.36
N LEU A 25 25.33 12.85 -9.17
CA LEU A 25 23.97 12.98 -8.66
C LEU A 25 23.61 11.69 -7.92
N CYS A 26 23.21 11.83 -6.66
CA CYS A 26 22.58 10.78 -5.87
C CYS A 26 21.23 10.38 -6.52
N LEU A 27 21.24 9.44 -7.47
CA LEU A 27 20.03 8.84 -8.05
C LEU A 27 19.54 7.59 -7.29
N GLY A 28 20.12 7.26 -6.13
CA GLY A 28 19.88 6.00 -5.44
C GLY A 28 18.55 5.85 -4.68
N GLY A 29 17.72 6.90 -4.59
CA GLY A 29 16.52 6.89 -3.74
C GLY A 29 15.25 6.34 -4.41
N GLN A 30 15.07 6.56 -5.72
CA GLN A 30 13.79 6.33 -6.38
C GLN A 30 13.60 4.86 -6.79
N ALA A 31 14.63 4.20 -7.31
CA ALA A 31 14.55 2.83 -7.82
C ALA A 31 14.24 1.77 -6.74
N ALA A 32 14.65 2.01 -5.48
CA ALA A 32 14.37 1.09 -4.38
C ALA A 32 12.93 1.24 -3.85
N ALA A 33 12.35 2.45 -3.89
CA ALA A 33 10.96 2.69 -3.49
C ALA A 33 9.98 2.16 -4.53
N ASP A 34 10.25 2.41 -5.83
CA ASP A 34 9.43 1.89 -6.93
C ASP A 34 9.42 0.35 -6.94
N SER A 35 10.54 -0.30 -6.61
CA SER A 35 10.59 -1.76 -6.48
C SER A 35 9.86 -2.30 -5.24
N SER A 36 9.82 -1.55 -4.13
CA SER A 36 9.04 -1.95 -2.93
C SER A 36 7.53 -1.84 -3.19
N VAL A 37 7.07 -0.74 -3.77
CA VAL A 37 5.65 -0.52 -4.08
C VAL A 37 5.18 -1.49 -5.17
N GLU A 38 5.98 -1.74 -6.21
CA GLU A 38 5.67 -2.73 -7.25
C GLU A 38 5.61 -4.16 -6.68
N ARG A 39 6.55 -4.52 -5.80
CA ARG A 39 6.51 -5.79 -5.07
C ARG A 39 5.26 -5.91 -4.20
N GLY A 40 4.91 -4.85 -3.49
CA GLY A 40 3.70 -4.78 -2.67
C GLY A 40 2.43 -4.93 -3.50
N HIS A 41 2.34 -4.24 -4.63
CA HIS A 41 1.24 -4.39 -5.59
C HIS A 41 1.09 -5.85 -6.03
N TYR A 42 2.19 -6.50 -6.41
CA TYR A 42 2.18 -7.92 -6.79
C TYR A 42 1.67 -8.80 -5.64
N LEU A 43 2.18 -8.61 -4.43
CA LEU A 43 1.80 -9.41 -3.25
C LEU A 43 0.35 -9.18 -2.83
N VAL A 44 -0.16 -7.97 -2.93
CA VAL A 44 -1.55 -7.63 -2.59
C VAL A 44 -2.54 -8.30 -3.53
N ASN A 45 -2.23 -8.34 -4.84
CA ASN A 45 -3.04 -9.07 -5.81
C ASN A 45 -2.93 -10.59 -5.61
N LEU A 46 -1.70 -11.12 -5.40
CA LEU A 46 -1.50 -12.55 -5.18
C LEU A 46 -2.12 -13.04 -3.86
N GLY A 47 -2.08 -12.22 -2.83
CA GLY A 47 -2.65 -12.49 -1.51
C GLY A 47 -4.18 -12.32 -1.44
N GLY A 48 -4.82 -11.94 -2.54
CA GLY A 48 -6.28 -11.82 -2.63
C GLY A 48 -6.86 -10.71 -1.76
N CYS A 49 -6.10 -9.66 -1.43
CA CYS A 49 -6.62 -8.58 -0.58
C CYS A 49 -7.83 -7.90 -1.24
N ASN A 50 -7.82 -7.80 -2.57
CA ASN A 50 -8.92 -7.23 -3.34
C ASN A 50 -10.22 -8.02 -3.22
N ASP A 51 -10.14 -9.31 -2.89
CA ASP A 51 -11.30 -10.19 -2.84
C ASP A 51 -12.23 -9.77 -1.70
N CYS A 52 -11.65 -9.49 -0.53
CA CYS A 52 -12.40 -9.10 0.67
C CYS A 52 -12.46 -7.59 0.90
N HIS A 53 -11.61 -6.79 0.26
CA HIS A 53 -11.51 -5.35 0.54
C HIS A 53 -11.90 -4.46 -0.65
N THR A 54 -12.52 -5.00 -1.69
CA THR A 54 -13.03 -4.18 -2.82
C THR A 54 -14.56 -4.31 -2.91
N PRO A 55 -15.31 -3.20 -3.02
CA PRO A 55 -16.76 -3.28 -3.18
C PRO A 55 -17.16 -4.09 -4.42
N GLY A 56 -18.29 -4.79 -4.36
CA GLY A 56 -18.86 -5.50 -5.49
C GLY A 56 -18.12 -6.80 -5.88
N TYR A 57 -16.98 -7.12 -5.24
CA TYR A 57 -16.21 -8.33 -5.55
C TYR A 57 -17.07 -9.60 -5.39
N PHE A 58 -17.75 -9.74 -4.24
CA PHE A 58 -18.61 -10.89 -3.96
C PHE A 58 -19.93 -10.91 -4.72
N MET A 59 -20.29 -9.81 -5.38
CA MET A 59 -21.40 -9.76 -6.34
C MET A 59 -20.94 -10.08 -7.77
N GLY A 60 -19.67 -10.41 -7.98
CA GLY A 60 -19.09 -10.71 -9.29
C GLY A 60 -18.90 -9.47 -10.18
N LYS A 61 -18.93 -8.27 -9.60
CA LYS A 61 -18.73 -6.99 -10.29
C LYS A 61 -17.84 -6.08 -9.43
N PRO A 62 -16.54 -6.39 -9.30
CA PRO A 62 -15.64 -5.60 -8.48
C PRO A 62 -15.56 -4.15 -8.98
N ASP A 63 -15.74 -3.21 -8.07
CA ASP A 63 -15.57 -1.78 -8.33
C ASP A 63 -14.10 -1.40 -8.19
N MET A 64 -13.37 -1.53 -9.30
CA MET A 64 -11.94 -1.20 -9.35
C MET A 64 -11.67 0.30 -9.21
N GLY A 65 -12.68 1.17 -9.37
CA GLY A 65 -12.56 2.59 -9.02
C GLY A 65 -12.47 2.82 -7.51
N ARG A 66 -12.90 1.84 -6.71
CA ARG A 66 -12.76 1.79 -5.26
C ARG A 66 -11.91 0.60 -4.79
N PHE A 67 -10.87 0.27 -5.54
CA PHE A 67 -9.93 -0.83 -5.22
C PHE A 67 -9.40 -0.71 -3.78
N LEU A 68 -9.52 -1.78 -2.99
CA LEU A 68 -9.18 -1.82 -1.56
C LEU A 68 -9.91 -0.80 -0.67
N GLY A 69 -10.98 -0.18 -1.17
CA GLY A 69 -11.82 0.79 -0.45
C GLY A 69 -12.76 0.19 0.58
N GLY A 70 -12.74 -1.13 0.80
CA GLY A 70 -13.61 -1.86 1.72
C GLY A 70 -14.77 -2.57 1.04
N SER A 71 -15.28 -3.65 1.64
CA SER A 71 -16.36 -4.47 1.09
C SER A 71 -17.75 -3.92 1.39
N ASP A 72 -18.71 -4.26 0.54
CA ASP A 72 -20.15 -4.07 0.70
C ASP A 72 -20.87 -5.36 1.12
N VAL A 73 -20.14 -6.46 1.27
CA VAL A 73 -20.65 -7.77 1.72
C VAL A 73 -19.86 -8.27 2.92
N GLY A 74 -20.57 -8.74 3.94
CA GLY A 74 -19.98 -9.39 5.09
C GLY A 74 -19.92 -10.92 4.98
N PHE A 75 -19.17 -11.51 5.88
CA PHE A 75 -19.06 -12.94 6.09
C PHE A 75 -19.53 -13.30 7.48
N PHE A 76 -20.61 -14.06 7.56
CA PHE A 76 -21.15 -14.56 8.82
C PHE A 76 -20.50 -15.89 9.19
N ILE A 77 -19.96 -15.93 10.40
CA ILE A 77 -19.44 -17.13 11.05
C ILE A 77 -20.33 -17.45 12.26
N PRO A 78 -20.94 -18.64 12.31
CA PRO A 78 -21.73 -19.08 13.46
C PRO A 78 -20.97 -18.89 14.78
N GLY A 79 -21.61 -18.25 15.75
CA GLY A 79 -21.04 -17.98 17.08
C GLY A 79 -20.09 -16.78 17.17
N LEU A 80 -19.56 -16.25 16.05
CA LEU A 80 -18.64 -15.10 16.04
C LEU A 80 -19.27 -13.81 15.48
N GLY A 81 -20.27 -13.92 14.60
CA GLY A 81 -20.94 -12.77 13.99
C GLY A 81 -20.53 -12.55 12.54
N SER A 82 -20.72 -11.32 12.04
CA SER A 82 -20.45 -10.94 10.65
C SER A 82 -19.26 -9.98 10.54
N PHE A 83 -18.31 -10.35 9.69
CA PHE A 83 -17.11 -9.56 9.43
C PHE A 83 -17.18 -8.96 8.02
N VAL A 84 -16.85 -7.68 7.89
CA VAL A 84 -16.80 -7.00 6.60
C VAL A 84 -15.38 -6.48 6.40
N GLY A 85 -14.83 -6.67 5.20
CA GLY A 85 -13.46 -6.24 4.92
C GLY A 85 -13.36 -4.71 4.97
N PRO A 86 -12.58 -4.12 5.90
CA PRO A 86 -12.47 -2.67 6.03
C PRO A 86 -11.76 -2.02 4.84
N ASN A 87 -11.83 -0.70 4.75
CA ASN A 87 -11.04 0.08 3.82
C ASN A 87 -9.54 0.02 4.17
N LEU A 88 -8.70 -0.38 3.21
CA LEU A 88 -7.24 -0.47 3.39
C LEU A 88 -6.49 0.73 2.78
N THR A 89 -7.18 1.68 2.16
CA THR A 89 -6.55 2.88 1.59
C THR A 89 -6.05 3.81 2.71
N PRO A 90 -5.14 4.77 2.42
CA PRO A 90 -4.62 5.67 3.44
C PRO A 90 -5.58 6.82 3.79
N ASP A 91 -6.90 6.62 3.62
CA ASP A 91 -7.90 7.55 4.15
C ASP A 91 -7.82 7.58 5.68
N ARG A 92 -7.79 8.78 6.26
CA ARG A 92 -7.57 8.96 7.72
C ARG A 92 -8.82 8.68 8.54
N GLU A 93 -10.00 8.89 7.98
CA GLU A 93 -11.25 8.73 8.73
C GLU A 93 -11.76 7.29 8.72
N THR A 94 -11.61 6.63 7.57
CA THR A 94 -12.25 5.33 7.32
C THR A 94 -11.27 4.21 6.96
N GLY A 95 -10.00 4.53 6.73
CA GLY A 95 -8.97 3.59 6.30
C GLY A 95 -7.76 3.52 7.23
N LEU A 96 -6.58 3.26 6.64
CA LEU A 96 -5.31 3.09 7.35
C LEU A 96 -4.49 4.39 7.45
N GLY A 97 -5.07 5.55 7.16
CA GLY A 97 -4.33 6.81 7.05
C GLY A 97 -3.59 7.24 8.32
N ASP A 98 -4.06 6.80 9.49
CA ASP A 98 -3.45 7.06 10.79
C ASP A 98 -2.49 5.94 11.25
N TRP A 99 -2.43 4.82 10.53
CA TRP A 99 -1.53 3.72 10.86
C TRP A 99 -0.15 3.96 10.24
N SER A 100 0.88 3.78 11.07
CA SER A 100 2.25 3.72 10.60
C SER A 100 2.50 2.46 9.76
N ARG A 101 3.58 2.50 8.97
CA ARG A 101 4.06 1.34 8.21
C ARG A 101 4.29 0.12 9.10
N ASP A 102 4.87 0.33 10.29
CA ASP A 102 5.17 -0.74 11.25
C ASP A 102 3.91 -1.31 11.88
N GLU A 103 2.89 -0.49 12.14
CA GLU A 103 1.59 -0.93 12.65
C GLU A 103 0.83 -1.79 11.64
N ILE A 104 0.85 -1.43 10.35
CA ILE A 104 0.28 -2.27 9.28
C ILE A 104 0.99 -3.63 9.25
N VAL A 105 2.32 -3.65 9.30
CA VAL A 105 3.12 -4.88 9.32
C VAL A 105 2.82 -5.72 10.57
N ALA A 106 2.76 -5.08 11.74
CA ALA A 106 2.45 -5.76 12.99
C ALA A 106 1.06 -6.39 12.93
N ALA A 107 0.05 -5.68 12.43
CA ALA A 107 -1.30 -6.23 12.27
C ALA A 107 -1.33 -7.43 11.31
N LEU A 108 -0.66 -7.33 10.15
CA LEU A 108 -0.56 -8.44 9.20
C LEU A 108 0.15 -9.68 9.80
N GLN A 109 1.16 -9.47 10.66
CA GLN A 109 1.97 -10.57 11.18
C GLN A 109 1.49 -11.17 12.49
N THR A 110 0.81 -10.38 13.32
CA THR A 110 0.35 -10.80 14.65
C THR A 110 -1.15 -11.06 14.70
N GLY A 111 -1.90 -10.52 13.74
CA GLY A 111 -3.35 -10.54 13.77
C GLY A 111 -3.96 -9.53 14.74
N VAL A 112 -3.19 -8.57 15.26
CA VAL A 112 -3.65 -7.58 16.25
C VAL A 112 -3.48 -6.17 15.70
N THR A 113 -4.56 -5.39 15.71
CA THR A 113 -4.57 -3.99 15.27
C THR A 113 -3.95 -3.06 16.31
N PRO A 114 -3.57 -1.81 15.96
CA PRO A 114 -2.95 -0.87 16.91
C PRO A 114 -3.81 -0.55 18.14
N ASP A 115 -5.14 -0.58 18.00
CA ASP A 115 -6.13 -0.45 19.07
C ASP A 115 -6.33 -1.75 19.89
N GLY A 116 -5.58 -2.81 19.58
CA GLY A 116 -5.57 -4.07 20.32
C GLY A 116 -6.67 -5.07 19.96
N ARG A 117 -7.46 -4.81 18.89
CA ARG A 117 -8.46 -5.78 18.42
C ARG A 117 -7.80 -6.88 17.60
N GLU A 118 -8.39 -8.07 17.64
CA GLU A 118 -7.99 -9.15 16.76
C GLU A 118 -8.58 -8.98 15.35
N LEU A 119 -7.79 -9.25 14.33
CA LEU A 119 -8.24 -9.37 12.95
C LEU A 119 -9.17 -10.57 12.81
N SER A 120 -10.16 -10.43 11.92
CA SER A 120 -11.16 -11.48 11.68
C SER A 120 -10.47 -12.82 11.39
N PRO A 121 -10.97 -13.93 11.94
CA PRO A 121 -10.40 -15.26 11.67
C PRO A 121 -10.55 -15.71 10.21
N ILE A 122 -11.42 -15.04 9.41
CA ILE A 122 -11.52 -15.30 7.97
C ILE A 122 -10.42 -14.60 7.17
N MET A 123 -9.83 -13.53 7.70
CA MET A 123 -8.68 -12.90 7.09
C MET A 123 -7.48 -13.83 7.25
N PRO A 124 -6.75 -14.17 6.17
CA PRO A 124 -5.67 -15.16 6.22
C PRO A 124 -4.38 -14.58 6.83
N TRP A 125 -4.47 -13.78 7.90
CA TRP A 125 -3.34 -13.12 8.54
C TRP A 125 -2.27 -14.11 9.02
N ARG A 126 -2.66 -15.34 9.41
CA ARG A 126 -1.69 -16.40 9.78
C ARG A 126 -0.79 -16.83 8.62
N ALA A 127 -1.25 -16.71 7.38
CA ALA A 127 -0.40 -16.91 6.21
C ALA A 127 0.56 -15.73 6.04
N PHE A 128 0.04 -14.49 6.19
CA PHE A 128 0.85 -13.26 6.11
C PHE A 128 1.89 -13.15 7.23
N ALA A 129 1.65 -13.76 8.39
CA ALA A 129 2.62 -13.89 9.48
C ALA A 129 3.93 -14.56 9.08
N ASN A 130 3.92 -15.38 8.02
CA ASN A 130 5.12 -16.05 7.51
C ASN A 130 5.81 -15.28 6.39
N LEU A 131 5.31 -14.10 5.99
CA LEU A 131 6.00 -13.27 5.01
C LEU A 131 7.35 -12.82 5.56
N THR A 132 8.32 -12.71 4.65
CA THR A 132 9.58 -12.06 4.99
C THR A 132 9.30 -10.62 5.43
N ARG A 133 10.18 -10.05 6.28
CA ARG A 133 10.08 -8.64 6.65
C ARG A 133 9.98 -7.76 5.40
N GLN A 134 10.80 -8.02 4.38
CA GLN A 134 10.78 -7.24 3.16
C GLN A 134 9.42 -7.29 2.45
N ASP A 135 8.81 -8.47 2.32
CA ASP A 135 7.50 -8.62 1.66
C ASP A 135 6.36 -7.97 2.46
N ALA A 136 6.35 -8.12 3.80
CA ALA A 136 5.34 -7.50 4.65
C ALA A 136 5.40 -5.96 4.57
N TYR A 137 6.62 -5.41 4.58
CA TYR A 137 6.85 -3.98 4.43
C TYR A 137 6.52 -3.48 3.01
N ALA A 138 6.75 -4.28 1.97
CA ALA A 138 6.33 -3.96 0.61
C ALA A 138 4.81 -3.84 0.48
N ILE A 139 4.05 -4.74 1.12
CA ILE A 139 2.58 -4.63 1.20
C ILE A 139 2.19 -3.32 1.88
N ALA A 140 2.76 -3.01 3.04
CA ALA A 140 2.46 -1.77 3.77
C ALA A 140 2.79 -0.51 2.95
N ASP A 141 3.91 -0.50 2.22
CA ASP A 141 4.27 0.60 1.31
C ASP A 141 3.24 0.77 0.19
N TYR A 142 2.85 -0.34 -0.44
CA TYR A 142 1.85 -0.30 -1.48
C TYR A 142 0.50 0.22 -0.97
N LEU A 143 -0.01 -0.28 0.16
CA LEU A 143 -1.26 0.19 0.76
C LEU A 143 -1.21 1.70 1.06
N ARG A 144 -0.09 2.19 1.59
CA ARG A 144 0.09 3.63 1.89
C ARG A 144 0.27 4.49 0.65
N SER A 145 0.61 3.90 -0.50
CA SER A 145 0.76 4.60 -1.78
C SER A 145 -0.56 4.79 -2.54
N LEU A 146 -1.62 4.09 -2.14
CA LEU A 146 -2.92 4.14 -2.81
C LEU A 146 -3.56 5.52 -2.72
N PRO A 147 -4.39 5.92 -3.70
CA PRO A 147 -5.30 7.04 -3.53
C PRO A 147 -6.23 6.80 -2.33
N PRO A 148 -6.40 7.78 -1.43
CA PRO A 148 -7.32 7.65 -0.31
C PRO A 148 -8.76 7.61 -0.84
N ILE A 149 -9.55 6.66 -0.34
CA ILE A 149 -10.98 6.54 -0.63
C ILE A 149 -11.70 6.66 0.69
N ARG A 150 -12.63 7.62 0.81
CA ARG A 150 -13.49 7.70 1.99
C ARG A 150 -14.66 6.73 1.83
N HIS A 151 -14.68 5.69 2.65
CA HIS A 151 -15.75 4.69 2.66
C HIS A 151 -15.82 4.02 4.03
N GLU A 152 -16.84 4.38 4.80
CA GLU A 152 -17.13 3.74 6.07
C GLU A 152 -17.84 2.41 5.81
N VAL A 153 -17.14 1.32 6.07
CA VAL A 153 -17.68 -0.04 5.94
C VAL A 153 -18.57 -0.34 7.15
N ALA A 154 -19.75 -0.89 6.91
CA ALA A 154 -20.64 -1.28 8.00
C ALA A 154 -20.12 -2.54 8.72
N GLY A 155 -20.08 -2.52 10.05
CA GLY A 155 -19.65 -3.65 10.88
C GLY A 155 -18.23 -3.50 11.45
N PRO A 156 -17.65 -4.56 12.07
CA PRO A 156 -18.22 -5.90 12.21
C PRO A 156 -19.50 -5.91 13.05
N PHE A 157 -20.31 -6.95 12.91
CA PHE A 157 -21.53 -7.17 13.69
C PHE A 157 -21.33 -8.39 14.59
N GLY A 158 -21.69 -8.26 15.87
CA GLY A 158 -21.66 -9.35 16.84
C GLY A 158 -22.66 -10.47 16.50
N PRO A 159 -22.57 -11.63 17.19
CA PRO A 159 -23.39 -12.82 16.89
C PRO A 159 -24.91 -12.59 16.95
N SER A 160 -25.35 -11.64 17.77
CA SER A 160 -26.76 -11.30 17.98
C SER A 160 -27.19 -10.01 17.26
N GLU A 161 -26.25 -9.31 16.61
CA GLU A 161 -26.53 -8.08 15.90
C GLU A 161 -27.04 -8.39 14.48
N THR A 162 -27.97 -7.57 13.99
CA THR A 162 -28.48 -7.72 12.62
C THR A 162 -27.60 -6.93 11.66
N PRO A 163 -26.92 -7.58 10.68
CA PRO A 163 -26.12 -6.87 9.70
C PRO A 163 -26.97 -5.93 8.84
N THR A 164 -26.45 -4.73 8.57
CA THR A 164 -27.07 -3.75 7.67
C THR A 164 -26.62 -3.89 6.21
N VAL A 165 -25.77 -4.88 5.94
CA VAL A 165 -25.25 -5.22 4.60
C VAL A 165 -25.58 -6.67 4.26
N PRO A 166 -25.59 -7.05 2.97
CA PRO A 166 -25.64 -8.45 2.58
C PRO A 166 -24.53 -9.25 3.26
N VAL A 167 -24.83 -10.49 3.67
CA VAL A 167 -23.83 -11.38 4.28
C VAL A 167 -23.83 -12.75 3.62
N MET A 168 -22.65 -13.23 3.25
CA MET A 168 -22.43 -14.63 2.93
C MET A 168 -22.40 -15.42 4.23
N LYS A 169 -23.12 -16.55 4.26
CA LYS A 169 -23.22 -17.40 5.46
C LYS A 169 -22.49 -18.71 5.21
N LEU A 170 -21.60 -19.06 6.13
CA LEU A 170 -21.13 -20.44 6.23
C LEU A 170 -22.30 -21.29 6.74
N ILE A 171 -22.84 -22.15 5.88
CA ILE A 171 -23.87 -23.11 6.25
C ILE A 171 -23.15 -24.40 6.64
N GLU A 172 -23.24 -24.76 7.92
CA GLU A 172 -22.75 -26.06 8.37
C GLU A 172 -23.62 -27.17 7.76
N PRO A 173 -23.02 -28.23 7.20
CA PRO A 173 -23.79 -29.38 6.76
C PRO A 173 -24.62 -29.93 7.92
N SER A 174 -25.91 -30.16 7.71
CA SER A 174 -26.72 -30.94 8.64
C SER A 174 -26.08 -32.32 8.80
N LYS A 175 -25.71 -32.67 10.03
CA LYS A 175 -25.22 -34.01 10.39
C LYS A 175 -26.27 -35.08 10.13
#